data_AF-W7U1N0-F1
#
_entry.id   AF-W7U1N0-F1
#
_cell.length_a   1.000
_cell.length_b   1.000
_cell.length_c   1.000
_cell.angle_alpha   90.00
_cell.angle_beta   90.00
_cell.angle_gamma   90.00
#
_symmetry.space_group_name_H-M   'P 1'
#
loop_
_entity.id
_entity.type
_entity.pdbx_description
1 polymer ?
#
loop_
_entity_poly.entity_id
_entity_poly.type
_entity_poly.pdbx_seq_one_letter_code
_entity_poly.pdbx_strand_id
1 'polypeptide(L)'
;MASAPPPNPITIEEGWEKEILPKAILPLERILNEGLQDRQRRDLFGPREYVHIYTICYNMCTQRNPFNWSEPLYQKHNETISDYLTRTVLPSLRNHHKEYLLVEVKRRWENHKIMNEWMRKFFMYLDRSSRSRCTTWSNRTWCRRCWL
;
A
#
# COMPACT_ATOMS: atom_id res chain seq x y z
N MET A 1 11.00 -21.57 -7.88
CA MET A 1 10.23 -22.56 -7.10
C MET A 1 8.77 -22.14 -7.16
N ALA A 2 7.94 -22.82 -7.96
CA ALA A 2 6.50 -22.55 -8.00
C ALA A 2 5.87 -23.28 -6.81
N SER A 3 5.49 -22.55 -5.76
CA SER A 3 4.67 -23.09 -4.68
C SER A 3 3.33 -23.53 -5.24
N ALA A 4 2.90 -24.75 -4.91
CA ALA A 4 1.57 -25.23 -5.25
C ALA A 4 0.52 -24.21 -4.75
N PRO A 5 -0.51 -23.88 -5.56
CA PRO A 5 -1.55 -22.97 -5.13
C PRO A 5 -2.25 -23.55 -3.89
N PRO A 6 -2.55 -22.73 -2.88
CA PRO A 6 -3.23 -23.20 -1.68
C PRO A 6 -4.58 -23.83 -2.02
N PRO A 7 -5.04 -24.84 -1.25
CA PRO A 7 -6.20 -25.66 -1.59
C PRO A 7 -7.54 -24.90 -1.63
N ASN A 8 -7.59 -23.66 -1.13
CA ASN A 8 -8.76 -22.78 -1.19
C ASN A 8 -8.36 -21.39 -1.72
N PRO A 9 -9.17 -20.76 -2.60
CA PRO A 9 -8.93 -19.39 -3.05
C PRO A 9 -9.11 -18.43 -1.87
N ILE A 10 -8.11 -17.59 -1.62
CA ILE A 10 -8.17 -16.50 -0.64
C ILE A 10 -9.10 -15.43 -1.21
N THR A 11 -10.17 -15.09 -0.48
CA THR A 11 -11.09 -14.01 -0.89
C THR A 11 -10.49 -12.64 -0.59
N ILE A 12 -11.09 -11.59 -1.15
CA ILE A 12 -10.63 -10.22 -0.90
C ILE A 12 -10.80 -9.85 0.58
N GLU A 13 -11.87 -10.29 1.24
CA GLU A 13 -12.12 -10.04 2.66
C GLU A 13 -11.06 -10.72 3.55
N GLU A 14 -10.69 -11.95 3.22
CA GLU A 14 -9.67 -12.69 3.97
C GLU A 14 -8.27 -12.12 3.76
N GLY A 15 -7.90 -11.84 2.51
CA GLY A 15 -6.55 -11.34 2.20
C GLY A 15 -6.36 -9.86 2.52
N TRP A 16 -7.36 -9.01 2.26
CA TRP A 16 -7.26 -7.58 2.53
C TRP A 16 -7.63 -7.23 3.96
N GLU A 17 -8.85 -7.55 4.40
CA GLU A 17 -9.37 -7.02 5.67
C GLU A 17 -8.78 -7.72 6.89
N LYS A 18 -8.53 -9.03 6.82
CA LYS A 18 -7.99 -9.80 7.96
C LYS A 18 -6.47 -9.82 8.02
N GLU A 19 -5.80 -9.65 6.89
CA GLU A 19 -4.36 -9.83 6.78
C GLU A 19 -3.63 -8.53 6.46
N ILE A 20 -3.78 -7.99 5.24
CA ILE A 20 -2.99 -6.83 4.78
C ILE A 20 -3.31 -5.56 5.58
N LEU A 21 -4.59 -5.25 5.76
CA LEU A 21 -5.02 -4.04 6.43
C LEU A 21 -4.50 -3.97 7.89
N PRO A 22 -4.77 -4.96 8.77
CA PRO A 22 -4.36 -4.90 10.16
C PRO A 22 -2.87 -5.15 10.38
N LYS A 23 -2.18 -5.90 9.51
CA LYS A 23 -0.77 -6.28 9.72
C LYS A 23 0.22 -5.37 8.98
N ALA A 24 -0.20 -4.68 7.92
CA ALA A 24 0.67 -3.78 7.16
C ALA A 24 0.21 -2.31 7.25
N ILE A 25 -1.05 -2.04 6.90
CA ILE A 25 -1.53 -0.66 6.73
C ILE A 25 -1.73 0.05 8.06
N LEU A 26 -2.47 -0.54 9.01
CA LEU A 26 -2.73 0.09 10.31
C LEU A 26 -1.44 0.34 11.12
N PRO A 27 -0.48 -0.61 11.20
CA PRO A 27 0.79 -0.34 11.86
C PRO A 27 1.57 0.77 11.16
N LEU A 28 1.58 0.80 9.83
CA LEU A 28 2.22 1.87 9.06
C LEU A 28 1.61 3.24 9.39
N GLU A 29 0.29 3.38 9.34
CA GLU A 29 -0.39 4.64 9.69
C GLU A 29 -0.10 5.09 11.12
N ARG A 30 -0.19 4.16 12.07
CA ARG A 30 0.07 4.42 13.49
C ARG A 30 1.46 5.01 13.68
N ILE A 31 2.46 4.36 13.09
CA ILE A 31 3.84 4.74 13.26
C ILE A 31 4.16 6.08 12.57
N LEU A 32 3.54 6.35 11.42
CA LEU A 32 3.67 7.65 10.74
C LEU A 32 3.07 8.80 11.57
N ASN A 33 2.03 8.53 12.36
CA ASN A 33 1.39 9.53 13.22
C ASN A 33 2.11 9.74 14.56
N GLU A 34 2.66 8.67 15.16
CA GLU A 34 3.40 8.75 16.43
C GLU A 34 4.78 9.42 16.26
N GLY A 35 5.33 9.43 15.05
CA GLY A 35 6.57 10.12 14.71
C GLY A 35 7.81 9.31 15.08
N LEU A 36 8.53 8.81 14.06
CA LEU A 36 9.73 8.02 14.26
C LEU A 36 11.02 8.83 14.15
N GLN A 37 12.03 8.41 14.92
CA GLN A 37 13.43 8.69 14.60
C GLN A 37 13.86 7.94 13.32
N ASP A 38 14.75 8.53 12.53
CA ASP A 38 15.13 8.02 11.20
C ASP A 38 15.63 6.57 11.17
N ARG A 39 16.20 6.09 12.28
CA ARG A 39 16.68 4.71 12.42
C ARG A 39 15.53 3.69 12.45
N GLN A 40 14.43 4.03 13.10
CA GLN A 40 13.24 3.16 13.22
C GLN A 40 12.42 3.15 11.91
N ARG A 41 12.63 4.12 11.01
CA ARG A 41 11.91 4.22 9.73
C ARG A 41 12.31 3.13 8.73
N ARG A 42 13.52 2.57 8.84
CA ARG A 42 14.05 1.55 7.92
C ARG A 42 13.68 0.13 8.32
N ASP A 43 13.57 -0.14 9.63
CA ASP A 43 13.25 -1.46 10.19
C ASP A 43 11.79 -1.55 10.66
N LEU A 44 10.90 -0.79 10.01
CA LEU A 44 9.48 -0.68 10.36
C LEU A 44 8.75 -2.03 10.37
N PHE A 45 9.08 -2.90 9.41
CA PHE A 45 8.58 -4.27 9.36
C PHE A 45 9.76 -5.23 9.32
N GLY A 46 9.68 -6.26 10.14
CA GLY A 46 10.65 -7.34 10.12
C GLY A 46 10.60 -8.13 8.81
N PRO A 47 11.69 -8.83 8.43
CA PRO A 47 11.70 -9.67 7.23
C PRO A 47 10.54 -10.67 7.17
N ARG A 48 10.12 -11.20 8.33
CA ARG A 48 9.00 -12.16 8.42
C ARG A 48 7.65 -11.55 8.06
N GLU A 49 7.37 -10.35 8.57
CA GLU A 49 6.11 -9.63 8.31
C GLU A 49 6.05 -9.22 6.84
N TYR A 50 7.15 -8.69 6.31
CA TYR A 50 7.28 -8.36 4.90
C TYR A 50 7.00 -9.56 4.00
N VAL A 51 7.67 -10.69 4.25
CA VAL A 51 7.50 -11.92 3.47
C VAL A 51 6.05 -12.42 3.56
N HIS A 52 5.46 -12.40 4.76
CA HIS A 52 4.06 -12.80 4.97
C HIS A 52 3.10 -11.98 4.10
N ILE A 53 3.14 -10.65 4.19
CA ILE A 53 2.29 -9.76 3.39
C ILE A 53 2.54 -9.95 1.89
N TYR A 54 3.80 -10.03 1.48
CA TYR A 54 4.17 -10.27 0.09
C TYR A 54 3.59 -11.58 -0.45
N THR A 55 3.67 -12.66 0.33
CA THR A 55 3.14 -13.98 -0.05
C THR A 55 1.62 -13.94 -0.20
N ILE A 56 0.89 -13.24 0.67
CA ILE A 56 -0.56 -13.09 0.53
C ILE A 56 -0.90 -12.31 -0.73
N CYS A 57 -0.26 -11.15 -0.96
CA CYS A 57 -0.41 -10.37 -2.19
C CYS A 57 -0.13 -11.23 -3.44
N TYR A 58 0.97 -11.97 -3.44
CA TYR A 58 1.35 -12.87 -4.53
C TYR A 58 0.27 -13.94 -4.76
N ASN A 59 -0.15 -14.64 -3.71
CA ASN A 59 -1.15 -15.70 -3.82
C ASN A 59 -2.46 -15.15 -4.40
N MET A 60 -2.97 -14.03 -3.89
CA MET A 60 -4.20 -13.41 -4.42
C MET A 60 -4.10 -13.00 -5.90
N CYS A 61 -2.92 -12.59 -6.36
CA CYS A 61 -2.72 -12.19 -7.76
C CYS A 61 -2.42 -13.36 -8.70
N THR A 62 -2.03 -14.52 -8.16
CA THR A 62 -1.65 -15.72 -8.94
C THR A 62 -2.73 -16.81 -8.93
N GLN A 63 -3.83 -16.62 -8.20
CA GLN A 63 -5.01 -17.47 -8.26
C GLN A 63 -5.54 -17.60 -9.70
N ARG A 64 -5.93 -18.82 -10.08
CA ARG A 64 -6.49 -19.09 -11.42
C ARG A 64 -7.84 -18.38 -11.59
N ASN A 65 -8.10 -17.91 -12.81
CA ASN A 65 -9.39 -17.33 -13.22
C ASN A 65 -10.55 -18.22 -12.73
N PRO A 66 -11.60 -17.71 -12.07
CA PRO A 66 -12.10 -16.32 -12.01
C PRO A 66 -11.60 -15.44 -10.84
N PHE A 67 -10.69 -15.93 -9.98
CA PHE A 67 -10.35 -15.27 -8.71
C PHE A 67 -9.11 -14.36 -8.79
N ASN A 68 -8.92 -13.65 -9.90
CA ASN A 68 -7.79 -12.71 -9.98
C ASN A 68 -8.11 -11.41 -9.26
N TRP A 69 -7.61 -11.27 -8.03
CA TRP A 69 -7.86 -10.10 -7.20
C TRP A 69 -6.90 -8.94 -7.44
N SER A 70 -6.04 -8.99 -8.46
CA SER A 70 -5.01 -7.96 -8.68
C SER A 70 -5.59 -6.55 -8.87
N GLU A 71 -6.75 -6.48 -9.53
CA GLU A 71 -7.47 -5.24 -9.84
C GLU A 71 -8.14 -4.65 -8.58
N PRO A 72 -8.99 -5.40 -7.84
CA PRO A 72 -9.53 -4.95 -6.56
C PRO A 72 -8.48 -4.54 -5.51
N LEU A 73 -7.35 -5.24 -5.45
CA LEU A 73 -6.27 -4.89 -4.53
C LEU A 73 -5.66 -3.53 -4.84
N TYR A 74 -5.52 -3.18 -6.12
CA TYR A 74 -5.03 -1.86 -6.53
C TYR A 74 -6.03 -0.75 -6.17
N GLN A 75 -7.33 -1.00 -6.34
CA GLN A 75 -8.37 -0.05 -5.94
C GLN A 75 -8.35 0.19 -4.43
N LYS A 76 -8.32 -0.88 -3.62
CA LYS A 76 -8.25 -0.81 -2.15
C LYS A 76 -6.98 -0.12 -1.64
N HIS A 77 -5.86 -0.36 -2.30
CA HIS A 77 -4.61 0.36 -2.05
C HIS A 77 -4.80 1.87 -2.23
N ASN A 78 -5.36 2.31 -3.36
CA ASN A 78 -5.56 3.74 -3.63
C ASN A 78 -6.57 4.39 -2.68
N GLU A 79 -7.67 3.69 -2.39
CA GLU A 79 -8.66 4.10 -1.40
C GLU A 79 -8.00 4.38 -0.04
N THR A 80 -7.17 3.45 0.43
CA THR A 80 -6.46 3.59 1.71
C THR A 80 -5.55 4.82 1.76
N ILE A 81 -4.78 5.05 0.69
CA ILE A 81 -3.90 6.24 0.63
C ILE A 81 -4.74 7.51 0.64
N SER A 82 -5.79 7.56 -0.18
CA SER A 82 -6.72 8.70 -0.25
C SER A 82 -7.39 8.99 1.10
N ASP A 83 -7.84 7.93 1.78
CA ASP A 83 -8.48 8.01 3.08
C ASP A 83 -7.51 8.51 4.16
N TYR A 84 -6.27 8.01 4.17
CA TYR A 84 -5.24 8.48 5.08
C TYR A 84 -4.96 9.98 4.89
N LEU A 85 -4.79 10.42 3.63
CA LEU A 85 -4.55 11.83 3.30
C LEU A 85 -5.74 12.71 3.72
N THR A 86 -6.96 12.27 3.43
CA THR A 86 -8.19 13.03 3.73
C THR A 86 -8.47 13.11 5.22
N ARG A 87 -8.28 12.00 5.96
CA ARG A 87 -8.57 11.92 7.39
C ARG A 87 -7.49 12.54 8.26
N THR A 88 -6.23 12.46 7.85
CA THR A 88 -5.09 12.80 8.71
C THR A 88 -4.39 14.07 8.24
N VAL A 89 -4.07 14.16 6.95
CA VAL A 89 -3.25 15.25 6.40
C VAL A 89 -4.09 16.51 6.21
N LEU A 90 -5.26 16.43 5.56
CA LEU A 90 -6.11 17.61 5.32
C LEU A 90 -6.49 18.37 6.60
N PRO A 91 -6.94 17.73 7.70
CA PRO A 91 -7.28 18.45 8.92
C PRO A 91 -6.04 19.05 9.59
N SER A 92 -4.92 18.33 9.59
CA SER A 92 -3.65 18.83 10.14
C SER A 92 -3.17 20.10 9.42
N LEU A 93 -3.34 20.15 8.10
CA LEU A 93 -2.99 21.33 7.29
C LEU A 93 -3.95 22.49 7.52
N ARG A 94 -5.26 22.24 7.66
CA ARG A 94 -6.26 23.29 7.93
C ARG A 94 -6.06 23.95 9.30
N ASN A 95 -5.56 23.20 10.27
CA ASN A 95 -5.37 23.67 11.65
C ASN A 95 -4.10 24.50 11.87
N HIS A 96 -3.16 24.52 10.90
CA HIS A 96 -1.92 25.30 11.01
C HIS A 96 -1.92 26.49 10.06
N HIS A 97 -1.32 27.60 10.50
CA HIS A 97 -1.23 28.83 9.71
C HIS A 97 0.22 29.34 9.67
N LYS A 98 0.56 30.05 8.57
CA LYS A 98 1.84 30.74 8.36
C LYS A 98 3.05 29.78 8.44
N GLU A 99 4.06 30.08 9.25
CA GLU A 99 5.33 29.34 9.27
C GLU A 99 5.20 27.90 9.78
N TYR A 100 4.25 27.63 10.68
CA TYR A 100 3.97 26.29 11.18
C TYR A 100 3.34 25.38 10.12
N LEU A 101 2.69 25.96 9.10
CA LEU A 101 2.13 25.19 7.98
C LEU A 101 3.24 24.53 7.16
N LEU A 102 4.31 25.26 6.84
CA LEU A 102 5.44 24.73 6.06
C LEU A 102 6.16 23.59 6.79
N VAL A 103 6.34 23.73 8.10
CA VAL A 103 6.94 22.68 8.95
C VAL A 103 6.06 21.43 8.96
N GLU A 104 4.74 21.60 9.10
CA GLU A 104 3.80 20.47 9.11
C GLU A 104 3.70 19.80 7.73
N VAL A 105 3.64 20.58 6.65
CA VAL A 105 3.67 20.05 5.27
C VAL A 105 4.93 19.23 5.05
N LYS A 106 6.10 19.76 5.41
CA LYS A 106 7.38 19.03 5.27
C LYS A 106 7.35 17.72 6.07
N ARG A 107 6.91 17.76 7.32
CA ARG A 107 6.79 16.56 8.17
C ARG A 107 5.86 15.52 7.56
N ARG A 108 4.68 15.93 7.10
CA ARG A 108 3.70 15.02 6.47
C ARG A 108 4.17 14.48 5.13
N TRP A 109 4.94 15.25 4.36
CA TRP A 109 5.57 14.79 3.12
C TRP A 109 6.61 13.70 3.38
N GLU A 110 7.48 13.86 4.37
CA GLU A 110 8.44 12.81 4.76
C GLU A 110 7.72 11.53 5.17
N ASN A 111 6.65 11.64 5.95
CA ASN A 111 5.80 10.52 6.31
C ASN A 111 5.16 9.84 5.08
N HIS A 112 4.64 10.64 4.15
CA HIS A 112 4.04 10.13 2.92
C HIS A 112 5.05 9.38 2.05
N LYS A 113 6.29 9.86 1.94
CA LYS A 113 7.35 9.13 1.21
C LYS A 113 7.63 7.75 1.80
N ILE A 114 7.66 7.65 3.13
CA ILE A 114 7.87 6.36 3.83
C ILE A 114 6.69 5.43 3.56
N MET A 115 5.48 5.94 3.69
CA MET A 115 4.25 5.21 3.38
C MET A 115 4.33 4.65 1.95
N ASN A 116 4.66 5.51 0.99
CA ASN A 116 4.74 5.16 -0.42
C ASN A 116 5.80 4.08 -0.69
N GLU A 117 6.97 4.19 -0.06
CA GLU A 117 8.04 3.20 -0.22
C GLU A 117 7.67 1.82 0.36
N TRP A 118 7.00 1.78 1.52
CA TRP A 118 6.52 0.52 2.09
C TRP A 118 5.38 -0.09 1.28
N MET A 119 4.44 0.74 0.82
CA MET A 119 3.37 0.29 -0.07
C MET A 119 3.94 -0.30 -1.36
N ARG A 120 4.93 0.35 -1.98
CA ARG A 120 5.64 -0.20 -3.16
C ARG A 120 6.27 -1.56 -2.88
N LYS A 121 6.87 -1.74 -1.70
CA LYS A 121 7.48 -3.03 -1.30
C LYS A 121 6.44 -4.13 -1.13
N PHE A 122 5.35 -3.87 -0.42
CA PHE A 122 4.29 -4.85 -0.17
C PHE A 122 3.57 -5.27 -1.46
N PHE A 123 3.34 -4.31 -2.36
CA PHE A 123 2.62 -4.53 -3.62
C PHE A 123 3.54 -4.63 -4.84
N MET A 124 4.82 -4.94 -4.65
CA MET A 124 5.82 -5.03 -5.74
C MET A 124 5.38 -5.98 -6.87
N TYR A 125 4.68 -7.07 -6.52
CA TYR A 125 4.17 -8.01 -7.52
C TYR A 125 3.07 -7.38 -8.39
N LEU A 126 2.15 -6.61 -7.79
CA LEU A 126 1.11 -5.88 -8.53
C LEU A 126 1.75 -4.92 -9.53
N ASP A 127 2.69 -4.08 -9.07
CA ASP A 127 3.38 -3.07 -9.88
C ASP A 127 4.14 -3.69 -11.06
N ARG A 128 4.77 -4.85 -10.86
CA ARG A 128 5.40 -5.60 -11.96
C ARG A 128 4.38 -6.14 -12.95
N SER A 129 3.29 -6.71 -12.46
CA SER A 129 2.28 -7.37 -13.29
C SER A 129 1.41 -6.39 -14.08
N SER A 130 1.18 -5.18 -13.56
CA SER A 130 0.43 -4.12 -14.22
C SER A 130 1.24 -3.45 -15.33
N ARG A 131 2.54 -3.19 -15.08
CA ARG A 131 3.47 -2.69 -16.11
C ARG A 131 3.66 -3.68 -17.26
N SER A 132 3.73 -4.97 -16.95
CA SER A 132 3.91 -6.02 -17.98
C SER A 132 2.66 -6.26 -18.83
N ARG A 133 1.46 -5.92 -18.33
CA ARG A 133 0.18 -6.08 -19.04
C ARG A 133 -0.24 -4.87 -19.88
N CYS A 134 0.52 -3.77 -19.86
CA CYS A 134 0.22 -2.54 -20.61
C CYS A 134 0.33 -2.64 -22.15
N THR A 135 0.74 -3.78 -22.73
CA THR A 135 0.78 -3.97 -24.20
C THR A 135 -0.55 -4.37 -24.83
N THR A 136 -1.57 -4.67 -24.05
CA THR A 136 -2.88 -5.05 -24.56
C THR A 136 -3.92 -4.56 -23.57
N TRP A 137 -5.03 -4.01 -24.08
CA TRP A 137 -6.19 -3.46 -23.38
C TRP A 137 -6.34 -1.93 -23.47
N SER A 138 -7.14 -1.58 -24.48
CA SER A 138 -7.79 -0.31 -24.71
C SER A 138 -8.73 0.05 -23.55
N ASN A 139 -8.20 0.62 -22.47
CA ASN A 139 -8.88 1.68 -21.71
C ASN A 139 -7.90 2.42 -20.81
N ARG A 140 -7.74 3.71 -21.11
CA ARG A 140 -6.73 4.61 -20.53
C ARG A 140 -7.13 5.06 -19.13
N THR A 141 -6.87 4.25 -18.11
CA THR A 141 -6.84 4.72 -16.71
C THR A 141 -5.60 4.25 -15.96
N TRP A 142 -4.88 3.26 -16.48
CA TRP A 142 -3.86 2.53 -15.72
C TRP A 142 -2.43 3.05 -15.85
N CYS A 143 -2.13 3.93 -16.80
CA CYS A 143 -0.75 4.01 -17.28
C CYS A 143 0.12 5.16 -16.72
N ARG A 144 -0.38 6.26 -16.12
CA ARG A 144 0.52 7.41 -15.83
C ARG A 144 0.26 8.32 -14.62
N ARG A 145 -0.68 8.07 -13.71
CA ARG A 145 -0.99 9.05 -12.65
C ARG A 145 -1.42 8.42 -11.33
N CYS A 146 -0.52 7.80 -10.56
CA CYS A 146 -0.79 7.50 -9.14
C CYS A 146 0.45 7.49 -8.23
N TRP A 147 1.65 7.83 -8.72
CA TRP A 147 2.88 7.82 -7.90
C TRP A 147 3.57 9.20 -7.83
N LEU A 148 2.77 10.28 -7.89
CA LEU A 148 3.20 11.66 -7.64
C LEU A 148 2.24 12.30 -6.64
#